data_AF-A0A139AWL0-F1
#
_entry.id   AF-A0A139AWL0-F1
#
_cell.length_a   1.000
_cell.length_b   1.000
_cell.length_c   1.000
_cell.angle_alpha   90.00
_cell.angle_beta   90.00
_cell.angle_gamma   90.00
#
_symmetry.space_group_name_H-M   'P 1'
#
loop_
_entity.id
_entity.type
_entity.pdbx_description
1 polymer ?
#
loop_
_entity_poly.entity_id
_entity_poly.type
_entity_poly.pdbx_seq_one_letter_code
_entity_poly.pdbx_strand_id
1 'polypeptide(L)'
;MSFAKRVGTFVVANFASNFILFPGKKLDYGIGNQLVGRPVQNKYWGTRLEHVSTIALPLAVLDHLSIDLWNKVILPALKINQPLGWRTTPTAFMLHGTSFALAGIMTYVFYDAYLNPMYEGQDRYQVALSKLYPELTGVQTMWVLGGVGDVVHRVTGAVQPHGTLFGLIPPTLAFVTVKGFGWKWPWNENLTPFERELNSDNLKVVA
;
A
#
# COMPACT_ATOMS: atom_id res chain seq x y z
N MET A 1 -7.35 12.01 -13.72
CA MET A 1 -7.85 11.90 -12.33
C MET A 1 -7.25 13.03 -11.49
N SER A 2 -8.06 13.78 -10.73
CA SER A 2 -7.55 14.86 -9.86
C SER A 2 -6.72 14.31 -8.70
N PHE A 3 -5.87 15.16 -8.10
CA PHE A 3 -5.03 14.80 -6.96
C PHE A 3 -5.87 14.29 -5.76
N ALA A 4 -6.94 15.01 -5.41
CA ALA A 4 -7.85 14.58 -4.33
C ALA A 4 -8.45 13.18 -4.57
N LYS A 5 -8.83 12.87 -5.83
CA LYS A 5 -9.30 11.53 -6.19
C LYS A 5 -8.18 10.48 -6.05
N ARG A 6 -6.92 10.80 -6.37
CA ARG A 6 -5.78 9.90 -6.14
C ARG A 6 -5.58 9.59 -4.67
N VAL A 7 -5.53 10.62 -3.82
CA VAL A 7 -5.40 10.46 -2.37
C VAL A 7 -6.53 9.59 -1.83
N GLY A 8 -7.78 9.90 -2.18
CA GLY A 8 -8.94 9.10 -1.77
C GLY A 8 -8.86 7.65 -2.24
N THR A 9 -8.47 7.40 -3.49
CA THR A 9 -8.25 6.05 -4.01
C THR A 9 -7.19 5.30 -3.21
N PHE A 10 -6.05 5.91 -2.90
CA PHE A 10 -5.00 5.26 -2.10
C PHE A 10 -5.47 4.98 -0.67
N VAL A 11 -6.15 5.92 -0.01
CA VAL A 11 -6.71 5.72 1.34
C VAL A 11 -7.71 4.55 1.35
N VAL A 12 -8.69 4.56 0.45
CA VAL A 12 -9.70 3.49 0.36
C VAL A 12 -9.04 2.15 0.06
N ALA A 13 -8.07 2.13 -0.85
CA ALA A 13 -7.38 0.91 -1.20
C ALA A 13 -6.53 0.36 -0.05
N ASN A 14 -5.79 1.21 0.67
CA ASN A 14 -5.03 0.84 1.87
C ASN A 14 -5.95 0.35 3.00
N PHE A 15 -7.10 0.99 3.17
CA PHE A 15 -8.11 0.56 4.14
C PHE A 15 -8.67 -0.82 3.77
N ALA A 16 -9.13 -0.98 2.53
CA ALA A 16 -9.66 -2.25 2.01
C ALA A 16 -8.61 -3.38 2.08
N SER A 17 -7.35 -3.00 1.85
CA SER A 17 -6.15 -3.83 2.02
C SER A 17 -6.13 -4.53 3.39
N ASN A 18 -6.48 -3.83 4.47
CA ASN A 18 -6.44 -4.40 5.82
C ASN A 18 -7.42 -5.57 6.02
N PHE A 19 -8.56 -5.59 5.32
CA PHE A 19 -9.53 -6.69 5.45
C PHE A 19 -9.04 -7.97 4.81
N ILE A 20 -8.30 -7.86 3.71
CA ILE A 20 -7.69 -9.01 3.06
C ILE A 20 -6.37 -9.37 3.80
N LEU A 21 -5.67 -8.37 4.36
CA LEU A 21 -4.43 -8.59 5.13
C LEU A 21 -4.66 -9.11 6.55
N PHE A 22 -5.87 -9.07 7.09
CA PHE A 22 -6.11 -9.50 8.46
C PHE A 22 -7.53 -10.06 8.58
N PRO A 23 -7.84 -11.15 7.85
CA PRO A 23 -9.19 -11.69 7.80
C PRO A 23 -9.65 -12.10 9.20
N GLY A 24 -10.80 -11.55 9.62
CA GLY A 24 -11.40 -11.85 10.92
C GLY A 24 -10.70 -11.23 12.14
N LYS A 25 -9.67 -10.39 11.96
CA LYS A 25 -8.97 -9.73 13.08
C LYS A 25 -9.56 -8.36 13.39
N LYS A 26 -9.60 -8.01 14.67
CA LYS A 26 -9.87 -6.65 15.14
C LYS A 26 -8.61 -5.82 14.98
N LEU A 27 -8.68 -4.80 14.13
CA LEU A 27 -7.57 -3.89 13.90
C LEU A 27 -7.79 -2.57 14.65
N ASP A 28 -6.68 -1.93 15.00
CA ASP A 28 -6.68 -0.67 15.73
C ASP A 28 -6.67 0.51 14.75
N TYR A 29 -7.80 1.20 14.61
CA TYR A 29 -7.94 2.43 13.83
C TYR A 29 -7.91 3.69 14.70
N GLY A 30 -7.35 3.58 15.91
CA GLY A 30 -7.22 4.69 16.85
C GLY A 30 -8.56 5.28 17.22
N ILE A 31 -8.74 6.58 16.96
CA ILE A 31 -10.03 7.26 17.19
C ILE A 31 -11.21 6.59 16.46
N GLY A 32 -10.95 5.92 15.33
CA GLY A 32 -11.97 5.18 14.57
C GLY A 32 -12.58 4.00 15.34
N ASN A 33 -11.89 3.46 16.35
CA ASN A 33 -12.40 2.36 17.18
C ASN A 33 -13.67 2.76 17.95
N GLN A 34 -13.85 4.04 18.27
CA GLN A 34 -15.03 4.53 18.98
C GLN A 34 -16.33 4.32 18.18
N LEU A 35 -16.24 4.35 16.84
CA LEU A 35 -17.38 4.16 15.94
C LEU A 35 -17.98 2.74 16.02
N VAL A 36 -17.21 1.78 16.54
CA VAL A 36 -17.59 0.37 16.67
C VAL A 36 -17.55 -0.11 18.12
N GLY A 37 -17.56 0.83 19.09
CA GLY A 37 -17.57 0.52 20.52
C GLY A 37 -16.30 -0.19 21.02
N ARG A 38 -15.16 0.00 20.35
CA ARG A 38 -13.87 -0.62 20.73
C ARG A 38 -13.01 0.35 21.55
N PRO A 39 -12.15 -0.17 22.44
CA PRO A 39 -11.24 0.66 23.22
C PRO A 39 -10.23 1.39 22.32
N VAL A 40 -9.76 2.54 22.79
CA VAL A 40 -8.76 3.39 22.14
C VAL A 40 -7.56 3.52 23.05
N GLN A 41 -6.40 2.99 22.63
CA GLN A 41 -5.13 3.22 23.33
C GLN A 41 -4.43 4.47 22.81
N ASN A 42 -4.33 4.62 21.49
CA ASN A 42 -3.76 5.79 20.83
C ASN A 42 -4.78 6.40 19.85
N LYS A 43 -4.80 7.73 19.71
CA LYS A 43 -5.77 8.40 18.81
C LYS A 43 -5.39 8.28 17.34
N TYR A 44 -4.10 8.25 17.03
CA TYR A 44 -3.60 8.28 15.65
C TYR A 44 -2.28 7.53 15.48
N TRP A 45 -1.20 7.95 16.13
CA TRP A 45 0.12 7.35 15.93
C TRP A 45 0.18 5.87 16.34
N GLY A 46 0.82 5.05 15.50
CA GLY A 46 0.96 3.61 15.74
C GLY A 46 -0.33 2.81 15.46
N THR A 47 -1.32 3.45 14.84
CA THR A 47 -2.61 2.82 14.48
C THR A 47 -2.69 2.58 12.97
N ARG A 48 -3.61 1.70 12.53
CA ARG A 48 -3.90 1.49 11.10
C ARG A 48 -4.45 2.74 10.42
N LEU A 49 -5.12 3.61 11.17
CA LEU A 49 -5.61 4.88 10.63
C LEU A 49 -4.44 5.73 10.14
N GLU A 50 -3.41 5.90 10.98
CA GLU A 50 -2.21 6.64 10.62
C GLU A 50 -1.49 6.01 9.42
N HIS A 51 -1.25 4.70 9.45
CA HIS A 51 -0.62 4.03 8.31
C HIS A 51 -1.40 4.28 6.99
N VAL A 52 -2.71 4.04 7.00
CA VAL A 52 -3.58 4.16 5.81
C VAL A 52 -3.61 5.59 5.24
N SER A 53 -3.71 6.60 6.10
CA SER A 53 -3.77 8.00 5.65
C SER A 53 -2.39 8.56 5.30
N THR A 54 -1.37 8.23 6.08
CA THR A 54 -0.03 8.80 5.93
C THR A 54 0.68 8.27 4.70
N ILE A 55 0.58 6.97 4.38
CA ILE A 55 1.22 6.41 3.17
C ILE A 55 0.52 6.85 1.88
N ALA A 56 -0.78 7.18 1.94
CA ALA A 56 -1.55 7.55 0.76
C ALA A 56 -1.10 8.87 0.13
N LEU A 57 -0.66 9.83 0.95
CA LEU A 57 -0.23 11.15 0.48
C LEU A 57 1.07 11.10 -0.35
N PRO A 58 2.20 10.55 0.11
CA PRO A 58 3.42 10.46 -0.69
C PRO A 58 3.22 9.61 -1.93
N LEU A 59 2.44 8.52 -1.85
CA LEU A 59 2.07 7.73 -3.03
C LEU A 59 1.29 8.57 -4.05
N ALA A 60 0.30 9.35 -3.63
CA ALA A 60 -0.48 10.21 -4.53
C ALA A 60 0.37 11.31 -5.18
N VAL A 61 1.27 11.94 -4.41
CA VAL A 61 2.18 12.98 -4.92
C VAL A 61 3.12 12.39 -5.96
N LEU A 62 3.80 11.28 -5.63
CA LEU A 62 4.80 10.69 -6.51
C LEU A 62 4.17 10.00 -7.71
N ASP A 63 3.00 9.38 -7.59
CA ASP A 63 2.24 8.89 -8.74
C ASP A 63 1.84 10.06 -9.65
N HIS A 64 1.39 11.19 -9.11
CA HIS A 64 1.04 12.36 -9.92
C HIS A 64 2.25 12.91 -10.69
N LEU A 65 3.36 13.15 -9.98
CA LEU A 65 4.59 13.67 -10.58
C LEU A 65 5.20 12.68 -11.58
N SER A 66 5.18 11.39 -11.27
CA SER A 66 5.73 10.35 -12.14
C SER A 66 4.89 10.20 -13.42
N ILE A 67 3.55 10.19 -13.34
CA ILE A 67 2.71 10.17 -14.56
C ILE A 67 3.02 11.36 -15.47
N ASP A 68 3.21 12.55 -14.89
CA ASP A 68 3.56 13.76 -15.63
C ASP A 68 4.94 13.64 -16.30
N LEU A 69 5.95 13.18 -15.55
CA LEU A 69 7.30 12.94 -16.06
C LEU A 69 7.29 11.93 -17.22
N TRP A 70 6.57 10.82 -17.07
CA TRP A 70 6.49 9.80 -18.12
C TRP A 70 5.83 10.32 -19.39
N ASN A 71 4.69 11.02 -19.27
CA ASN A 71 3.96 11.51 -20.44
C ASN A 71 4.65 12.69 -21.13
N LYS A 72 5.28 13.59 -20.37
CA LYS A 72 5.84 14.84 -20.92
C LYS A 72 7.31 14.70 -21.33
N VAL A 73 8.05 13.76 -20.75
CA VAL A 73 9.50 13.67 -20.92
C VAL A 73 9.92 12.29 -21.42
N ILE A 74 9.63 11.23 -20.66
CA ILE A 74 10.22 9.90 -20.93
C ILE A 74 9.65 9.27 -22.20
N LEU A 75 8.32 9.17 -22.34
CA LEU A 75 7.70 8.57 -23.52
C LEU A 75 8.02 9.34 -24.82
N PRO A 76 7.96 10.70 -24.84
CA PRO A 76 8.42 11.47 -25.99
C PRO A 76 9.90 11.25 -26.33
N ALA A 77 10.79 11.21 -25.33
CA ALA A 77 12.22 10.94 -25.56
C ALA A 77 12.47 9.54 -26.15
N LEU A 78 11.61 8.57 -25.81
CA LEU A 78 11.62 7.22 -26.37
C LEU A 78 10.87 7.10 -27.71
N LYS A 79 10.38 8.21 -28.28
CA LYS A 79 9.55 8.27 -29.51
C LYS A 79 8.26 7.44 -29.42
N ILE A 80 7.72 7.28 -28.20
CA ILE A 80 6.45 6.62 -27.94
C ILE A 80 5.35 7.69 -27.89
N ASN A 81 4.50 7.74 -28.92
CA ASN A 81 3.41 8.72 -29.06
C ASN A 81 2.09 8.28 -28.44
N GLN A 82 2.13 7.38 -27.45
CA GLN A 82 0.96 6.92 -26.72
C GLN A 82 1.05 7.33 -25.26
N PRO A 83 -0.07 7.67 -24.60
CA PRO A 83 -0.04 8.06 -23.20
C PRO A 83 0.36 6.89 -22.31
N LEU A 84 0.97 7.20 -21.17
CA LEU A 84 1.26 6.23 -20.12
C LEU A 84 -0.03 5.53 -19.68
N GLY A 85 -0.09 4.22 -19.88
CA GLY A 85 -1.24 3.42 -19.49
C GLY A 85 -0.98 1.94 -19.63
N TRP A 86 -1.74 1.13 -18.90
CA TRP A 86 -1.64 -0.33 -18.97
C TRP A 86 -1.84 -0.85 -20.39
N ARG A 87 -2.84 -0.33 -21.10
CA ARG A 87 -3.21 -0.80 -22.45
C ARG A 87 -2.34 -0.22 -23.56
N THR A 88 -1.86 1.00 -23.38
CA THR A 88 -1.14 1.77 -24.40
C THR A 88 0.38 1.53 -24.30
N THR A 89 0.92 1.57 -23.09
CA THR A 89 2.36 1.45 -22.86
C THR A 89 2.62 0.54 -21.65
N PRO A 90 2.26 -0.76 -21.71
CA PRO A 90 2.29 -1.66 -20.56
C PRO A 90 3.66 -1.71 -19.86
N THR A 91 4.75 -1.81 -20.62
CA THR A 91 6.11 -1.82 -20.08
C THR A 91 6.47 -0.51 -19.36
N ALA A 92 6.14 0.63 -19.96
CA ALA A 92 6.38 1.94 -19.35
C ALA A 92 5.50 2.12 -18.09
N PHE A 93 4.26 1.63 -18.12
CA PHE A 93 3.35 1.69 -16.98
C PHE A 93 3.83 0.82 -15.82
N MET A 94 4.41 -0.34 -16.11
CA MET A 94 5.07 -1.20 -15.12
C MET A 94 6.28 -0.52 -14.50
N LEU A 95 7.16 0.08 -15.32
CA LEU A 95 8.33 0.81 -14.82
C LEU A 95 7.92 2.01 -13.99
N HIS A 96 6.95 2.80 -14.45
CA HIS A 96 6.31 3.87 -13.67
C HIS A 96 5.85 3.34 -12.31
N GLY A 97 5.05 2.27 -12.33
CA GLY A 97 4.48 1.64 -11.14
C GLY A 97 5.53 1.29 -10.09
N THR A 98 6.54 0.53 -10.50
CA THR A 98 7.68 0.11 -9.68
C THR A 98 8.44 1.31 -9.11
N SER A 99 8.72 2.32 -9.93
CA SER A 99 9.53 3.48 -9.55
C SER A 99 8.82 4.43 -8.59
N PHE A 100 7.58 4.85 -8.89
CA PHE A 100 6.87 5.79 -8.02
C PHE A 100 6.55 5.14 -6.67
N ALA A 101 6.23 3.84 -6.68
CA ALA A 101 5.89 3.12 -5.48
C ALA A 101 7.11 2.94 -4.57
N LEU A 102 8.29 2.61 -5.14
CA LEU A 102 9.57 2.61 -4.41
C LEU A 102 9.81 3.95 -3.74
N ALA A 103 9.75 5.04 -4.50
CA ALA A 103 9.97 6.38 -3.98
C ALA A 103 8.95 6.74 -2.90
N GLY A 104 7.67 6.42 -3.10
CA GLY A 104 6.60 6.77 -2.17
C GLY A 104 6.67 6.01 -0.86
N ILE A 105 7.07 4.75 -0.89
CA ILE A 105 7.33 3.95 0.32
C ILE A 105 8.53 4.48 1.07
N MET A 106 9.62 4.80 0.36
CA MET A 106 10.78 5.42 1.00
C MET A 106 10.36 6.73 1.68
N THR A 107 9.66 7.62 0.97
CA THR A 107 9.18 8.88 1.56
C THR A 107 8.30 8.61 2.78
N TYR A 108 7.37 7.67 2.71
CA TYR A 108 6.52 7.29 3.84
C TYR A 108 7.33 6.78 5.03
N VAL A 109 8.22 5.80 4.81
CA VAL A 109 8.97 5.15 5.87
C VAL A 109 9.88 6.13 6.59
N PHE A 110 10.53 7.04 5.85
CA PHE A 110 11.32 8.11 6.45
C PHE A 110 10.43 9.15 7.16
N TYR A 111 9.32 9.55 6.55
CA TYR A 111 8.37 10.48 7.19
C TYR A 111 7.87 9.92 8.53
N ASP A 112 7.39 8.67 8.54
CA ASP A 112 6.88 8.02 9.73
C ASP A 112 8.00 7.82 10.76
N ALA A 113 9.17 7.32 10.36
CA ALA A 113 10.29 7.16 11.29
C ALA A 113 10.72 8.48 11.95
N TYR A 114 10.70 9.61 11.24
CA TYR A 114 11.20 10.89 11.79
C TYR A 114 10.14 11.71 12.52
N LEU A 115 8.85 11.60 12.15
CA LEU A 115 7.79 12.44 12.71
C LEU A 115 6.89 11.71 13.70
N ASN A 116 6.92 10.39 13.75
CA ASN A 116 6.12 9.62 14.69
C ASN A 116 6.72 9.73 16.10
N PRO A 117 6.00 10.29 17.10
CA PRO A 117 6.51 10.43 18.46
C PRO A 117 6.81 9.07 19.12
N MET A 118 6.27 7.96 18.61
CA MET A 118 6.53 6.62 19.14
C MET A 118 8.01 6.18 19.06
N TYR A 119 8.81 6.80 18.18
CA TYR A 119 10.25 6.49 18.09
C TYR A 119 11.14 7.54 18.76
N GLU A 120 10.57 8.38 19.62
CA GLU A 120 11.36 9.36 20.37
C GLU A 120 12.41 8.67 21.25
N GLY A 121 13.64 9.18 21.22
CA GLY A 121 14.78 8.55 21.88
C GLY A 121 15.39 7.34 21.16
N GLN A 122 14.85 6.92 20.00
CA GLN A 122 15.41 5.84 19.17
C GLN A 122 16.25 6.39 18.00
N ASP A 123 17.10 5.54 17.43
CA ASP A 123 17.77 5.84 16.16
C ASP A 123 16.75 5.81 15.00
N ARG A 124 16.27 6.99 14.61
CA ARG A 124 15.22 7.15 13.58
C ARG A 124 15.65 6.59 12.22
N TYR A 125 16.94 6.64 11.89
CA TYR A 125 17.44 6.09 10.64
C TYR A 125 17.37 4.56 10.63
N GLN A 126 17.75 3.92 11.74
CA GLN A 126 17.61 2.47 11.87
C GLN A 126 16.15 2.02 11.89
N VAL A 127 15.26 2.80 12.52
CA VAL A 127 13.81 2.56 12.44
C VAL A 127 13.34 2.60 10.99
N ALA A 128 13.74 3.61 10.22
CA ALA A 128 13.39 3.72 8.80
C ALA A 128 13.90 2.50 8.01
N LEU A 129 15.17 2.12 8.14
CA LEU A 129 15.73 0.96 7.44
C LEU A 129 15.01 -0.34 7.80
N SER A 130 14.63 -0.53 9.06
CA SER A 130 13.92 -1.73 9.52
C SER A 130 12.55 -1.90 8.86
N LYS A 131 11.90 -0.78 8.52
CA LYS A 131 10.58 -0.73 7.86
C LYS A 131 10.67 -0.79 6.34
N LEU A 132 11.81 -0.39 5.78
CA LEU A 132 11.97 -0.28 4.34
C LEU A 132 11.79 -1.63 3.63
N TYR A 133 12.49 -2.67 4.07
CA TYR A 133 12.45 -3.97 3.41
C TYR A 133 11.05 -4.63 3.43
N PRO A 134 10.33 -4.70 4.57
CA PRO A 134 8.96 -5.24 4.62
C PRO A 134 7.96 -4.49 3.73
N GLU A 135 8.10 -3.16 3.62
CA GLU A 135 7.20 -2.35 2.80
C GLU A 135 7.55 -2.47 1.31
N LEU A 136 8.84 -2.41 0.95
CA LEU A 136 9.29 -2.56 -0.43
C LEU A 136 8.98 -3.95 -1.00
N THR A 137 9.28 -5.02 -0.27
CA THR A 137 9.01 -6.40 -0.72
C THR A 137 7.52 -6.58 -1.03
N GLY A 138 6.67 -6.00 -0.20
CA GLY A 138 5.25 -5.95 -0.42
C GLY A 138 4.85 -5.30 -1.75
N VAL A 139 5.24 -4.05 -1.93
CA VAL A 139 4.74 -3.23 -3.04
C VAL A 139 5.41 -3.55 -4.36
N GLN A 140 6.65 -4.04 -4.37
CA GLN A 140 7.31 -4.44 -5.61
C GLN A 140 6.71 -5.73 -6.18
N THR A 141 6.32 -6.67 -5.32
CA THR A 141 5.74 -7.94 -5.79
C THR A 141 4.35 -7.74 -6.44
N MET A 142 3.62 -6.70 -6.03
CA MET A 142 2.36 -6.27 -6.66
C MET A 142 2.52 -5.93 -8.14
N TRP A 143 3.58 -5.20 -8.48
CA TRP A 143 3.85 -4.82 -9.87
C TRP A 143 4.36 -6.02 -10.66
N VAL A 144 5.21 -6.87 -10.08
CA VAL A 144 5.66 -8.13 -10.71
C VAL A 144 4.48 -9.03 -11.10
N LEU A 145 3.46 -9.20 -10.24
CA LEU A 145 2.27 -10.01 -10.57
C LEU A 145 1.43 -9.40 -11.71
N GLY A 146 1.36 -8.08 -11.82
CA GLY A 146 0.76 -7.42 -12.99
C GLY A 146 1.47 -7.83 -14.28
N GLY A 147 2.81 -7.86 -14.27
CA GLY A 147 3.62 -8.32 -15.39
C GLY A 147 3.40 -9.80 -15.73
N VAL A 148 3.32 -10.67 -14.72
CA VAL A 148 2.99 -12.10 -14.91
C VAL A 148 1.61 -12.27 -15.56
N GLY A 149 0.61 -11.48 -15.14
CA GLY A 149 -0.72 -11.50 -15.76
C GLY A 149 -0.71 -11.14 -17.24
N ASP A 150 0.09 -10.15 -17.66
CA ASP A 150 0.21 -9.79 -19.08
C ASP A 150 1.00 -10.85 -19.88
N VAL A 151 2.02 -11.48 -19.28
CA VAL A 151 2.74 -12.60 -19.90
C VAL A 151 1.83 -13.81 -20.10
N VAL A 152 1.05 -14.18 -19.08
CA VAL A 152 0.07 -15.27 -19.17
C VAL A 152 -0.98 -14.96 -20.24
N HIS A 153 -1.49 -13.71 -20.30
CA HIS A 153 -2.39 -13.30 -21.38
C HIS A 153 -1.78 -13.50 -22.77
N ARG A 154 -0.53 -13.03 -22.98
CA ARG A 154 0.17 -13.17 -24.27
C ARG A 154 0.39 -14.62 -24.68
N VAL A 155 0.57 -15.52 -23.72
CA VAL A 155 0.79 -16.96 -23.95
C VAL A 155 -0.52 -17.73 -24.14
N THR A 156 -1.57 -17.37 -23.39
CA THR A 156 -2.81 -18.17 -23.30
C THR A 156 -3.99 -17.60 -24.08
N GLY A 157 -3.95 -16.33 -24.47
CA GLY A 157 -5.08 -15.62 -25.10
C GLY A 157 -6.27 -15.36 -24.16
N ALA A 158 -6.16 -15.67 -22.87
CA ALA A 158 -7.22 -15.45 -21.88
C ALA A 158 -7.52 -13.95 -21.66
N VAL A 159 -8.64 -13.59 -21.03
CA VAL A 159 -9.02 -12.18 -20.79
C VAL A 159 -7.88 -11.41 -20.12
N GLN A 160 -7.44 -10.31 -20.74
CA GLN A 160 -6.32 -9.50 -20.26
C GLN A 160 -6.66 -8.91 -18.88
N PRO A 161 -5.92 -9.25 -17.80
CA PRO A 161 -6.16 -8.64 -16.50
C PRO A 161 -5.87 -7.14 -16.58
N HIS A 162 -6.84 -6.33 -16.17
CA HIS A 162 -6.86 -4.87 -16.35
C HIS A 162 -5.98 -4.12 -15.31
N GLY A 163 -4.71 -4.48 -15.22
CA GLY A 163 -3.70 -3.75 -14.43
C GLY A 163 -3.64 -4.10 -12.94
N THR A 164 -4.43 -5.07 -12.49
CA THR A 164 -4.38 -5.80 -11.20
C THR A 164 -5.28 -7.04 -11.34
N LEU A 165 -5.23 -7.97 -10.37
CA LEU A 165 -5.83 -9.32 -10.43
C LEU A 165 -7.26 -9.43 -11.00
N PHE A 166 -8.05 -8.35 -11.07
CA PHE A 166 -9.36 -8.32 -11.73
C PHE A 166 -9.72 -7.00 -12.46
N GLY A 167 -8.78 -6.11 -12.72
CA GLY A 167 -9.11 -4.85 -13.42
C GLY A 167 -9.88 -3.79 -12.65
N LEU A 168 -10.26 -4.12 -11.43
CA LEU A 168 -11.13 -3.33 -10.56
C LEU A 168 -10.46 -2.99 -9.24
N ILE A 169 -9.22 -3.44 -9.08
CA ILE A 169 -8.54 -3.48 -7.80
C ILE A 169 -7.42 -2.44 -7.88
N PRO A 170 -7.47 -1.33 -7.13
CA PRO A 170 -6.31 -0.44 -7.01
C PRO A 170 -5.04 -1.26 -6.74
N PRO A 171 -3.86 -0.86 -7.27
CA PRO A 171 -2.61 -1.59 -7.04
C PRO A 171 -2.47 -2.06 -5.58
N THR A 172 -2.78 -1.18 -4.62
CA THR A 172 -2.79 -1.42 -3.17
C THR A 172 -3.63 -2.61 -2.68
N LEU A 173 -4.65 -3.08 -3.39
CA LEU A 173 -5.38 -4.32 -3.06
C LEU A 173 -4.77 -5.56 -3.76
N ALA A 174 -4.10 -5.40 -4.91
CA ALA A 174 -3.27 -6.45 -5.50
C ALA A 174 -2.03 -6.73 -4.62
N PHE A 175 -1.43 -5.69 -4.03
CA PHE A 175 -0.41 -5.77 -2.97
C PHE A 175 -0.83 -6.71 -1.84
N VAL A 176 -2.09 -6.62 -1.43
CA VAL A 176 -2.61 -7.48 -0.37
C VAL A 176 -2.90 -8.89 -0.83
N THR A 177 -3.34 -9.06 -2.07
CA THR A 177 -3.50 -10.41 -2.62
C THR A 177 -2.15 -11.13 -2.63
N VAL A 178 -1.07 -10.43 -2.97
CA VAL A 178 0.29 -10.96 -2.94
C VAL A 178 0.78 -11.26 -1.53
N LYS A 179 0.68 -10.30 -0.60
CA LYS A 179 1.08 -10.49 0.79
C LYS A 179 0.26 -11.61 1.44
N GLY A 180 -1.06 -11.55 1.30
CA GLY A 180 -2.00 -12.45 1.95
C GLY A 180 -2.02 -13.88 1.40
N PHE A 181 -1.93 -14.07 0.09
CA PHE A 181 -1.98 -15.40 -0.53
C PHE A 181 -0.61 -15.92 -1.01
N GLY A 182 0.31 -15.04 -1.40
CA GLY A 182 1.56 -15.42 -2.06
C GLY A 182 2.76 -15.60 -1.13
N TRP A 183 2.80 -14.95 0.03
CA TRP A 183 4.05 -14.82 0.79
C TRP A 183 3.90 -15.00 2.30
N LYS A 184 3.32 -16.13 2.76
CA LYS A 184 3.18 -16.52 4.19
C LYS A 184 3.09 -15.30 5.13
N TRP A 185 2.22 -14.32 4.85
CA TRP A 185 2.22 -13.10 5.64
C TRP A 185 1.78 -13.49 7.04
N PRO A 186 2.66 -13.37 8.06
CA PRO A 186 2.35 -13.91 9.37
C PRO A 186 1.31 -13.00 10.02
N TRP A 187 0.04 -13.35 9.82
CA TRP A 187 -1.14 -12.56 10.17
C TRP A 187 -1.12 -12.08 11.61
N ASN A 188 -0.65 -12.92 12.53
CA ASN A 188 -0.56 -12.61 13.96
C ASN A 188 0.74 -11.87 14.35
N GLU A 189 1.84 -12.08 13.62
CA GLU A 189 3.12 -11.44 13.94
C GLU A 189 3.11 -9.96 13.53
N ASN A 190 2.32 -9.60 12.52
CA ASN A 190 2.15 -8.23 12.03
C ASN A 190 1.03 -7.44 12.72
N LEU A 191 0.43 -7.97 13.79
CA LEU A 191 -0.46 -7.22 14.67
C LEU A 191 0.36 -6.36 15.64
N THR A 192 -0.08 -5.12 15.87
CA THR A 192 0.46 -4.29 16.95
C THR A 192 0.19 -4.94 18.31
N PRO A 193 0.93 -4.59 19.38
CA PRO A 193 0.67 -5.14 20.71
C PRO A 193 -0.81 -5.00 21.14
N PHE A 194 -1.41 -3.84 20.90
CA PHE A 194 -2.82 -3.61 21.20
C PHE A 194 -3.78 -4.43 20.32
N GLU A 195 -3.46 -4.60 19.04
CA GLU A 195 -4.23 -5.51 18.18
C GLU A 195 -4.14 -6.95 18.67
N ARG A 196 -2.98 -7.40 19.17
CA ARG A 196 -2.86 -8.73 19.78
C ARG A 196 -3.75 -8.86 21.02
N GLU A 197 -3.80 -7.83 21.86
CA GLU A 197 -4.71 -7.77 23.02
C GLU A 197 -6.18 -7.83 22.58
N LEU A 198 -6.58 -7.03 21.59
CA LEU A 198 -7.94 -7.00 21.02
C LEU A 198 -8.41 -8.36 20.48
N ASN A 199 -7.47 -9.15 19.97
CA ASN A 199 -7.70 -10.46 19.35
C ASN A 199 -7.38 -11.65 20.27
N SER A 200 -6.89 -11.40 21.48
CA SER A 200 -6.75 -12.44 22.50
C SER A 200 -8.09 -12.64 23.20
N ASP A 201 -8.46 -13.89 23.50
CA ASP A 201 -9.72 -14.24 24.20
C ASP A 201 -9.80 -13.68 25.65
N ASN A 202 -8.80 -12.90 26.08
CA ASN A 202 -8.67 -12.36 27.43
C ASN A 202 -9.27 -10.97 27.64
N LEU A 203 -9.89 -10.36 26.64
CA LEU A 203 -10.80 -9.25 26.91
C LEU A 203 -12.11 -9.81 27.48
N LYS A 204 -12.07 -10.12 28.77
CA LYS A 204 -13.27 -10.09 29.60
C LYS A 204 -13.98 -8.79 29.28
N VAL A 205 -15.21 -8.92 28.84
CA VAL A 205 -16.20 -7.87 28.84
C VAL A 205 -16.18 -7.24 30.24
N VAL A 206 -15.57 -6.08 30.36
CA VAL A 206 -15.63 -5.20 31.53
C VAL A 206 -15.87 -3.82 30.91
N ALA A 207 -17.00 -3.16 31.06
CA ALA A 207 -18.30 -3.46 31.66
C ALA A 207 -19.35 -2.67 30.87
#